data_AF-A0A4Q5YVX8-F1
#
_entry.id   AF-A0A4Q5YVX8-F1
#
_cell.length_a   1.000
_cell.length_b   1.000
_cell.length_c   1.000
_cell.angle_alpha   90.00
_cell.angle_beta   90.00
_cell.angle_gamma   90.00
#
_symmetry.space_group_name_H-M   'P 1'
#
loop_
_entity.id
_entity.type
_entity.pdbx_description
1 polymer ?
#
loop_
_entity_poly.entity_id
_entity_poly.type
_entity_poly.pdbx_seq_one_letter_code
_entity_poly.pdbx_strand_id
1 'polypeptide(L)' 'MPNQQFASCIEACYSCAAACDFCAASCLQEEDVKMMARCIAMDMDCAQICRLAASY' A
#
# COMPACT_ATOMS: atom_id res chain seq x y z
N MET A 1 -15.00 23.98 -1.11
CA MET A 1 -13.91 23.31 -1.84
C MET A 1 -14.11 21.80 -1.70
N PRO A 2 -14.63 21.09 -2.71
CA PRO A 2 -14.94 19.65 -2.61
C PRO A 2 -13.72 18.78 -2.23
N ASN A 3 -12.49 19.19 -2.59
CA ASN A 3 -11.26 18.45 -2.29
C ASN A 3 -10.89 18.38 -0.80
N GLN A 4 -11.48 19.20 0.09
CA GLN A 4 -11.17 19.11 1.53
C GLN A 4 -11.90 17.95 2.21
N GLN A 5 -13.02 17.47 1.65
CA GLN A 5 -13.86 16.48 2.31
C GLN A 5 -13.14 15.13 2.48
N PHE A 6 -12.24 14.80 1.57
CA PHE A 6 -11.51 13.53 1.56
C PHE A 6 -10.00 13.68 1.77
N ALA A 7 -9.52 14.88 2.13
CA ALA A 7 -8.09 15.14 2.26
C ALA A 7 -7.38 14.14 3.20
N SER A 8 -8.00 13.82 4.34
CA SER A 8 -7.47 12.82 5.29
C SER A 8 -7.47 11.40 4.73
N CYS A 9 -8.47 11.04 3.92
CA CYS A 9 -8.54 9.74 3.26
C CYS A 9 -7.46 9.60 2.19
N ILE A 10 -7.28 10.64 1.36
CA ILE A 10 -6.26 10.69 0.31
C ILE A 10 -4.86 10.57 0.92
N GLU A 11 -4.57 11.31 1.99
CA GLU A 11 -3.30 11.22 2.70
C GLU A 11 -3.08 9.82 3.30
N ALA A 12 -4.11 9.26 3.94
CA ALA A 12 -4.05 7.91 4.49
C ALA A 12 -3.80 6.85 3.41
N CYS A 13 -4.43 6.97 2.24
CA CYS A 13 -4.22 6.06 1.12
C CYS A 13 -2.79 6.15 0.58
N TYR A 14 -2.23 7.34 0.38
CA TYR A 14 -0.84 7.46 -0.06
C TYR A 14 0.16 6.94 0.99
N SER A 15 -0.09 7.22 2.27
CA SER A 15 0.71 6.69 3.38
C SER A 15 0.66 5.16 3.44
N CYS A 16 -0.54 4.58 3.30
CA CYS A 16 -0.74 3.13 3.26
C CYS A 16 -0.04 2.50 2.05
N ALA A 17 -0.12 3.11 0.87
CA ALA A 17 0.56 2.59 -0.32
C ALA A 17 2.08 2.56 -0.13
N ALA A 18 2.67 3.61 0.44
CA ALA A 18 4.10 3.66 0.74
C ALA A 18 4.50 2.59 1.78
N ALA A 19 3.67 2.38 2.82
CA ALA A 19 3.90 1.35 3.82
C ALA A 19 3.82 -0.07 3.23
N CYS A 20 2.86 -0.33 2.35
CA CYS A 20 2.72 -1.62 1.67
C CYS A 20 3.88 -1.88 0.70
N ASP A 21 4.33 -0.90 -0.08
CA ASP A 21 5.52 -1.06 -0.93
C ASP A 21 6.77 -1.38 -0.08
N PHE A 22 6.93 -0.68 1.05
CA PHE A 22 8.01 -0.96 2.00
C PHE A 22 7.90 -2.37 2.60
N CYS A 23 6.69 -2.80 2.97
CA CYS A 23 6.44 -4.13 3.50
C CYS A 23 6.77 -5.21 2.47
N ALA A 24 6.29 -5.09 1.24
CA ALA A 24 6.62 -6.01 0.15
C ALA A 24 8.13 -6.12 -0.08
N ALA A 25 8.85 -4.98 -0.10
CA ALA A 25 10.29 -4.95 -0.25
C ALA A 25 11.04 -5.58 0.95
N SER A 26 10.49 -5.44 2.16
CA SER A 26 11.03 -6.04 3.38
C SER A 26 10.80 -7.54 3.41
N CYS A 27 9.61 -8.01 3.02
CA CYS A 27 9.27 -9.43 2.90
C CYS A 27 10.19 -10.18 1.94
N LEU A 28 10.72 -9.52 0.90
CA LEU A 28 11.70 -10.10 -0.02
C LEU A 28 13.08 -10.35 0.63
N GLN A 29 13.34 -9.75 1.79
CA GLN A 29 14.59 -9.89 2.56
C GLN A 29 14.47 -10.88 3.73
N GLU A 30 13.28 -11.43 3.97
CA GLU A 30 13.06 -12.44 5.00
C GLU A 30 13.70 -13.79 4.67
N GLU A 31 14.12 -14.52 5.71
CA GLU A 31 14.82 -15.81 5.56
C GLU A 31 13.98 -16.85 4.80
N ASP A 32 12.66 -16.88 5.03
CA ASP A 32 11.71 -17.70 4.29
C ASP A 32 10.75 -16.87 3.43
N VAL A 33 11.28 -16.33 2.32
CA VAL A 33 10.50 -15.56 1.35
C VAL A 33 9.32 -16.34 0.76
N LYS A 34 9.36 -17.67 0.73
CA LYS A 34 8.25 -18.49 0.19
C LYS A 34 7.03 -18.41 1.10
N MET A 35 7.25 -18.37 2.42
CA MET A 35 6.18 -18.13 3.39
C MET A 35 5.57 -16.73 3.24
N MET A 36 6.35 -15.76 2.75
CA MET A 36 5.90 -14.38 2.54
C MET A 36 5.17 -14.15 1.21
N ALA A 37 5.07 -15.15 0.32
CA ALA A 37 4.50 -14.98 -1.02
C ALA A 37 3.09 -14.36 -1.01
N ARG A 38 2.23 -14.80 -0.08
CA ARG A 38 0.88 -14.22 0.08
C ARG A 38 0.92 -12.78 0.61
N CYS A 39 1.83 -12.48 1.54
CA CYS A 39 1.98 -11.13 2.08
C CYS A 39 2.40 -10.16 0.97
N ILE A 40 3.43 -10.51 0.21
CA ILE A 40 3.95 -9.70 -0.90
C ILE A 40 2.85 -9.43 -1.93
N ALA A 41 2.09 -10.45 -2.33
CA ALA A 41 0.97 -10.28 -3.27
C ALA A 41 -0.09 -9.31 -2.73
N MET A 42 -0.47 -9.47 -1.46
CA MET A 42 -1.47 -8.62 -0.82
C MET A 42 -0.98 -7.18 -0.63
N ASP A 43 0.29 -6.98 -0.31
CA ASP A 43 0.91 -5.66 -0.18
C ASP A 43 0.92 -4.93 -1.53
N MET A 44 1.26 -5.62 -2.62
CA MET A 44 1.21 -5.04 -3.97
C MET A 44 -0.22 -4.63 -4.36
N ASP A 45 -1.21 -5.52 -4.15
CA ASP A 45 -2.62 -5.23 -4.43
C ASP A 45 -3.11 -4.03 -3.59
N CYS A 46 -2.78 -4.02 -2.30
CA CYS A 46 -3.14 -2.94 -1.38
C CYS A 46 -2.56 -1.60 -1.83
N ALA A 47 -1.27 -1.56 -2.18
CA ALA A 47 -0.61 -0.35 -2.63
C ALA A 47 -1.19 0.18 -3.94
N GLN A 48 -1.53 -0.71 -4.89
CA GLN A 48 -2.18 -0.34 -6.14
C GLN A 48 -3.58 0.24 -5.92
N ILE A 49 -4.42 -0.42 -5.11
CA ILE A 49 -5.78 0.05 -4.81
C ILE A 49 -5.75 1.37 -4.06
N CYS A 50 -4.84 1.54 -3.09
CA CYS A 50 -4.70 2.79 -2.35
C CYS A 50 -4.29 3.96 -3.26
N ARG A 51 -3.32 3.74 -4.16
CA ARG A 51 -2.95 4.74 -5.17
C ARG A 51 -4.10 5.09 -6.10
N LEU A 52 -4.86 4.09 -6.55
CA LEU A 52 -6.04 4.30 -7.39
C LEU A 52 -7.08 5.14 -6.66
N ALA A 53 -7.43 4.78 -5.43
CA ALA A 53 -8.41 5.49 -4.62
C ALA A 53 -8.03 6.95 -4.34
N ALA A 54 -6.74 7.23 -4.12
CA ALA A 54 -6.25 8.58 -3.85
C ALA A 54 -6.15 9.48 -5.10
N SER A 55 -6.29 8.92 -6.31
CA SER A 55 -6.13 9.64 -7.58
C SER A 55 -7.40 10.29 -8.13
N TYR A 56 -8.56 10.07 -7.48
CA TYR A 56 -9.87 10.61 -7.86
C TYR A 56 -10.46 11.45 -6.71
#